data_AF-A0A1B7W689-F1
#
_entry.id   AF-A0A1B7W689-F1
#
_cell.length_a   1.000
_cell.length_b   1.000
_cell.length_c   1.000
_cell.angle_alpha   90.00
_cell.angle_beta   90.00
_cell.angle_gamma   90.00
#
_symmetry.space_group_name_H-M   'P 1'
#
loop_
_entity.id
_entity.type
_entity.pdbx_description
1 polymer ?
#
loop_
_entity_poly.entity_id
_entity_poly.type
_entity_poly.pdbx_seq_one_letter_code
_entity_poly.pdbx_strand_id
1 'polypeptide(L)'
;QIGDRVKYLKEGMEVNVIRWGEQVLEVELPNSVVLEIVQTDPGVKGDTATGGTKPAILETGATIMVPLFIAQGERIKIDTREDKYLGRE
;
A
#
# COMPACT_ATOMS: atom_id res chain seq x y z
N GLN A 1 -18.15 4.36 9.17
CA GLN A 1 -17.04 3.43 9.51
C GLN A 1 -15.88 3.91 8.67
N ILE A 2 -14.91 4.60 9.27
CA ILE A 2 -13.81 5.23 8.55
C ILE A 2 -13.09 4.12 7.77
N GLY A 3 -13.19 4.16 6.45
CA GLY A 3 -12.87 3.03 5.58
C GLY A 3 -11.43 2.55 5.76
N ASP A 4 -11.21 1.24 5.60
CA ASP A 4 -9.92 0.54 5.74
C ASP A 4 -8.76 1.18 4.96
N ARG A 5 -9.08 2.08 4.04
CA ARG A 5 -8.18 2.86 3.19
C ARG A 5 -7.33 3.88 3.96
N VAL A 6 -7.69 4.23 5.21
CA VAL A 6 -6.89 5.14 6.07
C VAL A 6 -5.46 4.64 6.30
N LYS A 7 -5.22 3.33 6.22
CA LYS A 7 -3.86 2.74 6.34
C LYS A 7 -2.87 3.17 5.25
N TYR A 8 -3.35 3.76 4.15
CA TYR A 8 -2.52 4.26 3.05
C TYR A 8 -2.31 5.77 3.08
N LEU A 9 -2.80 6.47 4.11
CA LEU A 9 -2.55 7.89 4.27
C LEU A 9 -1.08 8.12 4.59
N LYS A 10 -0.43 8.93 3.75
CA LYS A 10 0.91 9.44 3.96
C LYS A 10 0.83 10.93 4.35
N GLU A 11 1.69 11.37 5.26
CA GLU A 11 1.81 12.80 5.58
C GLU A 11 2.18 13.59 4.31
N GLY A 12 1.44 14.67 4.05
CA GLY A 12 1.61 15.49 2.85
C GLY A 12 0.88 14.99 1.60
N MET A 13 0.10 13.90 1.69
CA MET A 13 -0.70 13.43 0.56
C MET A 13 -2.00 14.25 0.44
N GLU A 14 -2.29 14.73 -0.76
CA GLU A 14 -3.58 15.38 -1.05
C GLU A 14 -4.69 14.32 -1.06
N VAL A 15 -5.56 14.38 -0.06
CA VAL A 15 -6.75 13.54 0.03
C VAL A 15 -8.00 14.40 0.14
N ASN A 16 -9.07 13.94 -0.49
CA ASN A 16 -10.36 14.60 -0.39
C ASN A 16 -11.05 14.14 0.89
N VAL A 17 -11.16 15.03 1.87
CA VAL A 17 -11.86 14.74 3.11
C VAL A 17 -13.28 15.30 3.01
N ILE A 18 -14.27 14.42 2.91
CA ILE A 18 -15.68 14.77 3.01
C ILE A 18 -16.01 14.89 4.50
N ARG A 19 -16.27 16.12 4.93
CA ARG A 19 -16.67 16.47 6.30
C ARG A 19 -18.08 17.04 6.31
N TRP A 20 -18.87 16.66 7.30
CA TRP A 20 -20.17 17.28 7.57
C TRP A 20 -20.16 17.83 8.99
N GLY A 21 -20.07 19.16 9.10
CA GLY A 21 -19.83 19.84 10.38
C GLY A 21 -18.45 19.50 10.95
N GLU A 22 -18.41 19.09 12.21
CA GLU A 22 -17.19 18.65 12.92
C GLU A 22 -16.87 17.16 12.71
N GLN A 23 -17.72 16.41 12.01
CA GLN A 23 -17.52 14.97 11.78
C GLN A 23 -16.95 14.72 10.38
N VAL A 24 -15.84 13.99 10.33
CA VAL A 24 -15.30 13.43 9.08
C VAL A 24 -16.19 12.25 8.68
N LEU A 25 -16.88 12.39 7.55
CA LEU A 25 -17.75 11.35 7.00
C LEU A 25 -16.93 10.34 6.21
N GLU A 26 -16.08 10.81 5.30
CA GLU A 26 -15.35 9.96 4.35
C GLU A 26 -14.02 10.60 3.93
N VAL A 27 -13.02 9.75 3.73
CA VAL A 27 -11.72 10.15 3.18
C VAL A 27 -11.58 9.49 1.82
N GLU A 28 -11.76 10.27 0.77
CA GLU A 28 -11.53 9.87 -0.60
C GLU A 28 -10.03 9.90 -0.89
N LEU A 29 -9.44 8.71 -0.89
CA LEU A 29 -8.08 8.49 -1.37
C LEU A 29 -8.07 8.28 -2.88
N PRO A 30 -7.01 8.74 -3.58
CA PRO A 30 -6.82 8.39 -4.98
C PRO A 30 -6.80 6.86 -5.16
N ASN A 31 -7.28 6.41 -6.32
CA ASN A 31 -7.44 4.98 -6.60
C ASN A 31 -6.12 4.21 -6.52
N SER A 32 -5.02 4.90 -6.84
CA SER A 32 -3.68 4.36 -6.69
C SER A 32 -2.80 5.32 -5.90
N VAL A 33 -1.99 4.78 -5.01
CA VAL A 33 -0.95 5.53 -4.26
C VAL A 33 0.41 4.91 -4.52
N VAL A 34 1.46 5.71 -4.38
CA VAL A 34 2.85 5.24 -4.48
C VAL A 34 3.44 5.31 -3.08
N LEU A 35 3.84 4.15 -2.55
CA LEU A 35 4.40 4.03 -1.20
C LEU A 35 5.70 3.25 -1.26
N GLU A 36 6.62 3.62 -0.38
CA GLU A 36 7.90 2.93 -0.22
C GLU A 36 7.77 1.73 0.71
N ILE A 37 8.47 0.64 0.39
CA ILE A 37 8.54 -0.56 1.24
C ILE A 37 9.60 -0.37 2.31
N VAL A 38 9.18 -0.25 3.56
CA VAL A 38 10.10 -0.10 4.69
C VAL A 38 10.60 -1.43 5.23
N GLN A 39 9.85 -2.53 5.05
CA GLN A 39 10.26 -3.86 5.49
C GLN A 39 9.62 -4.94 4.62
N THR A 40 10.39 -5.94 4.19
CA THR A 40 9.87 -7.13 3.51
C THR A 40 10.82 -8.29 3.73
N ASP A 41 10.30 -9.52 3.77
CA ASP A 41 11.14 -10.69 3.94
C ASP A 41 12.05 -10.90 2.72
N PRO A 42 13.30 -11.37 2.93
CA PRO A 42 14.18 -11.74 1.83
C PRO A 42 13.53 -12.88 1.04
N GLY A 43 13.32 -12.66 -0.26
CA GLY A 43 12.69 -13.67 -1.13
C GLY A 43 13.54 -14.94 -1.12
N VAL A 44 12.98 -16.06 -0.65
CA VAL A 44 13.68 -17.34 -0.68
C VAL A 44 13.80 -17.76 -2.14
N LYS A 45 15.02 -17.70 -2.68
CA LYS A 45 15.38 -18.09 -4.07
C LYS A 45 14.99 -19.53 -4.45
N GLY A 46 14.42 -20.32 -3.54
CA GLY A 46 14.03 -21.72 -3.76
C GLY A 46 12.66 -21.91 -4.43
N ASP A 47 11.74 -20.94 -4.34
CA ASP A 47 10.36 -21.06 -4.88
C ASP A 47 10.18 -20.32 -6.22
N THR A 48 11.21 -20.34 -7.07
CA THR A 48 11.22 -19.64 -8.37
C THR A 48 10.27 -20.24 -9.43
N ALA A 49 9.54 -21.32 -9.11
CA ALA A 49 8.70 -22.03 -10.07
C ALA A 49 7.22 -21.60 -10.08
N THR A 50 6.71 -20.95 -9.02
CA THR A 50 5.25 -20.77 -8.82
C THR A 50 4.76 -19.32 -8.75
N GLY A 51 5.64 -18.32 -8.91
CA GLY A 51 5.20 -16.92 -8.92
C GLY A 51 4.57 -16.49 -7.59
N GLY A 52 5.22 -16.83 -6.48
CA GLY A 52 4.74 -16.48 -5.14
C GLY A 52 4.65 -14.97 -4.90
N THR A 53 3.84 -14.62 -3.91
CA THR A 53 3.82 -13.29 -3.31
C THR A 53 4.32 -13.36 -1.88
N LYS A 54 4.93 -12.29 -1.39
CA LYS A 54 5.39 -12.15 -0.02
C LYS A 54 4.78 -10.92 0.63
N PRO A 55 4.60 -10.91 1.95
CA PRO A 55 4.20 -9.71 2.66
C PRO A 55 5.31 -8.64 2.59
N ALA A 56 4.88 -7.39 2.44
CA ALA A 56 5.71 -6.21 2.56
C ALA A 56 4.97 -5.14 3.37
N ILE A 57 5.71 -4.48 4.27
CA ILE A 57 5.25 -3.37 5.09
C ILE A 57 5.68 -2.08 4.39
N LEU A 58 4.71 -1.19 4.24
CA LEU A 58 4.88 0.12 3.62
C LEU A 58 5.25 1.18 4.66
N GLU A 59 5.73 2.32 4.21
CA GLU A 59 6.06 3.47 5.08
C GLU A 59 4.88 3.94 5.96
N THR A 60 3.65 3.67 5.55
CA THR A 60 2.44 3.98 6.33
C THR A 60 2.11 2.93 7.40
N GLY A 61 2.88 1.83 7.47
CA GLY A 61 2.62 0.67 8.31
C GLY A 61 1.62 -0.34 7.72
N ALA A 62 1.02 -0.04 6.56
CA ALA A 62 0.15 -0.98 5.86
C ALA A 62 0.95 -2.19 5.33
N THR A 63 0.37 -3.38 5.45
CA THR A 63 0.95 -4.62 4.94
C THR A 63 0.23 -5.06 3.68
N ILE A 64 0.97 -5.36 2.60
CA ILE A 64 0.42 -5.84 1.33
C ILE A 64 1.22 -7.00 0.76
N MET A 65 0.60 -7.75 -0.16
CA MET A 65 1.25 -8.85 -0.86
C MET A 65 1.94 -8.33 -2.13
N VAL A 66 3.27 -8.46 -2.18
CA VAL A 66 4.09 -8.03 -3.31
C VAL A 66 4.80 -9.23 -3.93
N PRO A 67 5.17 -9.18 -5.22
CA PRO A 67 5.96 -10.25 -5.82
C PRO A 67 7.32 -10.46 -5.15
N LEU A 68 7.84 -11.71 -5.18
CA LEU A 68 9.09 -12.09 -4.50
C LEU A 68 10.31 -11.24 -4.89
N PHE A 69 10.33 -10.71 -6.12
CA PHE A 69 11.46 -9.93 -6.65
C PHE A 69 11.53 -8.50 -6.09
N ILE A 70 10.51 -8.04 -5.36
CA ILE A 70 10.45 -6.71 -4.73
C ILE A 70 11.36 -6.66 -3.50
N ALA A 71 12.13 -5.58 -3.39
CA ALA A 71 13.08 -5.36 -2.30
C ALA A 71 12.62 -4.24 -1.35
N GLN A 72 13.23 -4.18 -0.16
CA GLN A 72 13.09 -3.05 0.75
C GLN A 72 13.68 -1.78 0.12
N GLY A 73 13.04 -0.63 0.32
CA GLY A 73 13.39 0.66 -0.25
C GLY A 73 12.84 0.90 -1.67
N GLU A 74 12.20 -0.09 -2.28
CA GLU A 74 11.52 0.08 -3.57
C GLU A 74 10.21 0.84 -3.41
N ARG A 75 9.89 1.70 -4.39
CA ARG A 75 8.60 2.38 -4.47
C ARG A 75 7.66 1.57 -5.33
N ILE A 76 6.47 1.33 -4.81
CA ILE A 76 5.46 0.53 -5.48
C ILE A 76 4.14 1.27 -5.54
N LYS A 77 3.45 1.09 -6.66
CA LYS A 77 2.12 1.59 -6.89
C LYS A 77 1.11 0.55 -6.39
N ILE A 78 0.14 1.00 -5.62
CA ILE A 78 -0.82 0.15 -4.92
C ILE A 78 -2.23 0.67 -5.21
N ASP A 79 -3.14 -0.24 -5.50
CA ASP A 79 -4.57 0.03 -5.57
C ASP A 79 -5.16 0.10 -4.14
N THR A 80 -5.62 1.27 -3.74
CA THR A 80 -6.18 1.51 -2.39
C THR A 80 -7.62 1.02 -2.23
N ARG A 81 -8.24 0.50 -3.29
CA ARG A 81 -9.58 -0.08 -3.26
C ARG A 81 -9.52 -1.59 -3.07
N GLU A 82 -8.54 -2.24 -3.71
CA GLU A 82 -8.37 -3.70 -3.68
C GLU A 82 -7.17 -4.18 -2.84
N ASP A 83 -6.39 -3.27 -2.24
CA ASP A 83 -5.14 -3.55 -1.53
C ASP A 83 -4.10 -4.30 -2.40
N LYS A 84 -4.13 -4.06 -3.72
CA LYS A 84 -3.32 -4.80 -4.70
C LYS A 84 -2.09 -4.03 -5.14
N TYR A 85 -0.98 -4.73 -5.27
CA TYR A 85 0.18 -4.23 -5.99
C TYR A 85 -0.16 -4.05 -7.49
N LEU A 86 0.09 -2.84 -8.02
CA LEU A 86 -0.13 -2.48 -9.43
C LEU A 86 1.17 -2.46 -10.25
N GLY A 87 2.30 -2.12 -9.62
CA GLY A 87 3.58 -1.99 -10.34
C GLY A 87 4.69 -1.35 -9.52
N ARG A 88 5.89 -1.33 -10.09
CA ARG A 88 7.02 -0.54 -9.58
C ARG A 88 6.98 0.85 -10.21
N GLU A 89 7.46 1.84 -9.47
CA GLU A 89 7.66 3.21 -9.96
C GLU A 89 9.12 3.62 -9.90
#